data_AF-A0A0T5P372-F1
#
_entry.id   AF-A0A0T5P372-F1
#
_cell.length_a   1.000
_cell.length_b   1.000
_cell.length_c   1.000
_cell.angle_alpha   90.00
_cell.angle_beta   90.00
_cell.angle_gamma   90.00
#
_symmetry.space_group_name_H-M   'P 1'
#
loop_
_entity.id
_entity.type
_entity.pdbx_description
1 polymer ?
#
loop_
_entity_poly.entity_id
_entity_poly.type
_entity_poly.pdbx_seq_one_letter_code
_entity_poly.pdbx_strand_id
1 'polypeptide(L)' 'MPDQSRGLYNKFHVERTDGKSAPGEEHDGCEYFVLDITHDKFARAALSAYADACEADYPLLARDIRANYLD' A
#
# COMPACT_ATOMS: atom_id res chain seq x y z
N MET A 1 1.55 -17.93 15.60
CA MET A 1 0.50 -17.20 16.35
C MET A 1 0.66 -15.72 16.05
N PRO A 2 -0.40 -14.97 15.71
CA PRO A 2 -0.30 -13.52 15.59
C PRO A 2 0.02 -12.90 16.97
N ASP A 3 1.06 -12.07 17.04
CA ASP A 3 1.41 -11.29 18.24
C ASP A 3 0.52 -10.05 18.30
N GLN A 4 -0.55 -10.12 19.09
CA GLN A 4 -1.52 -9.03 19.24
C GLN A 4 -1.03 -7.91 20.17
N SER A 5 0.13 -8.08 20.82
CA SER A 5 0.71 -7.09 21.72
C SER A 5 1.70 -6.15 21.03
N ARG A 6 2.05 -6.46 19.77
CA ARG A 6 3.03 -5.72 18.98
C ARG A 6 2.33 -4.90 17.89
N GLY A 7 2.64 -3.60 17.85
CA GLY A 7 2.18 -2.68 16.81
C GLY A 7 2.97 -2.84 15.50
N LEU A 8 3.42 -1.72 14.92
CA LEU A 8 4.24 -1.75 13.71
C LEU A 8 5.50 -2.60 13.92
N TYR A 9 5.78 -3.46 12.95
CA TYR A 9 6.94 -4.34 12.96
C TYR A 9 7.49 -4.42 11.54
N ASN A 10 8.81 -4.36 11.42
CA ASN A 10 9.50 -4.38 10.14
C ASN A 10 9.50 -5.82 9.56
N LYS A 11 8.35 -6.23 9.03
CA LYS A 11 8.16 -7.55 8.38
C LYS A 11 8.68 -7.56 6.95
N PHE A 12 8.61 -6.41 6.28
CA PHE A 12 8.87 -6.28 4.86
C PHE A 12 9.87 -5.16 4.63
N HIS A 13 10.86 -5.43 3.80
CA HIS A 13 11.66 -4.40 3.18
C HIS A 13 11.04 -4.10 1.81
N VAL A 14 10.65 -2.84 1.60
CA VAL A 14 9.99 -2.39 0.36
C VAL A 14 10.88 -1.34 -0.28
N GLU A 15 11.25 -1.57 -1.52
CA GLU A 15 12.01 -0.64 -2.35
C GLU A 15 11.26 -0.35 -3.65
N ARG A 16 11.45 0.84 -4.21
CA ARG A 16 10.93 1.15 -5.54
C ARG A 16 11.75 0.44 -6.60
N THR A 17 11.08 -0.09 -7.61
CA THR A 17 11.73 -0.80 -8.73
C THR A 17 12.51 0.12 -9.68
N ASP A 18 12.31 1.44 -9.58
CA ASP A 18 13.03 2.45 -10.36
C ASP A 18 14.32 2.95 -9.68
N GLY A 19 14.66 2.40 -8.50
CA GLY A 19 15.87 2.77 -7.76
C GLY A 19 15.78 4.11 -7.03
N LYS A 20 14.67 4.85 -7.13
CA LYS A 20 14.53 6.20 -6.52
C LYS A 20 14.43 6.23 -4.99
N SER A 21 14.49 5.07 -4.34
CA SER A 21 14.62 4.97 -2.88
C SER A 21 16.07 5.02 -2.39
N ALA A 22 17.06 5.09 -3.30
CA ALA A 22 18.46 5.16 -2.93
C ALA A 22 18.82 6.50 -2.23
N PRO A 23 19.89 6.53 -1.40
CA PRO A 23 20.31 7.75 -0.73
C PRO A 23 20.53 8.93 -1.68
N GLY A 24 19.87 10.06 -1.41
CA GLY A 24 19.94 11.28 -2.22
C GLY A 24 19.01 11.33 -3.43
N GLU A 25 18.21 10.28 -3.69
CA GLU A 25 17.19 10.29 -4.75
C GLU A 25 15.87 10.93 -4.28
N GLU A 26 14.97 11.20 -5.23
CA GLU A 26 13.68 11.89 -4.99
C GLU A 26 12.82 11.25 -3.89
N HIS A 27 12.91 9.93 -3.72
CA HIS A 27 12.16 9.18 -2.71
C HIS A 27 13.05 8.56 -1.64
N ASP A 28 14.25 9.10 -1.42
CA ASP A 28 15.09 8.74 -0.29
C ASP A 28 14.32 8.97 1.03
N GLY A 29 14.30 7.94 1.89
CA GLY A 29 13.61 7.99 3.17
C GLY A 29 12.07 7.95 3.11
N CYS A 30 11.45 7.76 1.94
CA CYS A 30 10.00 7.54 1.87
C CYS A 30 9.61 6.23 2.57
N GLU A 31 8.52 6.26 3.36
CA GLU A 31 8.00 5.08 4.04
C GLU A 31 6.86 4.44 3.23
N TYR A 32 6.91 3.11 3.12
CA TYR A 32 5.88 2.31 2.44
C TYR A 32 5.20 1.36 3.43
N PHE A 33 3.88 1.44 3.49
CA PHE A 33 3.05 0.53 4.26
C PHE A 33 2.32 -0.43 3.31
N VAL A 34 2.53 -1.73 3.49
CA VAL A 34 1.97 -2.77 2.62
C VAL A 34 0.91 -3.60 3.35
N LEU A 35 -0.14 -3.97 2.63
CA LEU A 35 -1.20 -4.85 3.10
C LEU A 35 -1.21 -6.13 2.25
N ASP A 36 -1.36 -7.30 2.90
CA ASP A 36 -1.61 -8.55 2.20
C ASP A 36 -3.08 -8.57 1.75
N ILE A 37 -3.32 -8.18 0.50
CA ILE A 37 -4.66 -8.06 -0.07
C ILE A 37 -5.44 -9.38 -0.16
N THR A 38 -4.75 -10.53 -0.03
CA THR A 38 -5.39 -11.85 -0.12
C THR A 38 -5.85 -12.34 1.26
N HIS A 39 -5.01 -12.17 2.28
CA HIS A 39 -5.27 -12.76 3.61
C HIS A 39 -5.65 -11.75 4.69
N ASP A 40 -5.29 -10.47 4.52
CA ASP A 40 -5.66 -9.45 5.49
C ASP A 40 -7.12 -9.03 5.28
N LYS A 41 -7.97 -9.40 6.24
CA LYS A 41 -9.40 -9.05 6.24
C LYS A 41 -9.67 -7.54 6.22
N PHE A 42 -8.70 -6.69 6.56
CA PHE A 42 -8.83 -5.23 6.54
C PHE A 42 -8.38 -4.61 5.22
N ALA A 43 -7.66 -5.36 4.36
CA ALA A 43 -7.08 -4.81 3.14
C ALA A 43 -8.12 -4.26 2.16
N ARG A 44 -9.22 -5.00 1.90
CA ARG A 44 -10.28 -4.54 0.98
C ARG A 44 -10.92 -3.22 1.43
N ALA A 45 -11.14 -3.04 2.73
CA ALA A 45 -11.70 -1.80 3.25
C ALA A 45 -10.74 -0.61 3.07
N ALA A 46 -9.45 -0.81 3.35
CA ALA A 46 -8.42 0.21 3.11
C ALA A 46 -8.29 0.57 1.62
N LEU A 47 -8.31 -0.41 0.74
CA LEU A 47 -8.25 -0.21 -0.71
C LEU A 47 -9.47 0.56 -1.24
N SER A 48 -10.67 0.24 -0.75
CA SER A 48 -11.89 0.96 -1.13
C SER A 48 -11.79 2.44 -0.74
N ALA A 49 -11.42 2.72 0.51
CA ALA A 49 -11.28 4.10 0.99
C ALA A 49 -10.20 4.86 0.21
N TYR A 50 -9.08 4.21 -0.14
CA TYR A 50 -8.04 4.83 -0.93
C TYR A 50 -8.47 5.11 -2.36
N ALA A 51 -9.17 4.17 -3.02
CA ALA A 51 -9.70 4.36 -4.36
C ALA A 51 -10.65 5.57 -4.43
N ASP A 52 -11.53 5.71 -3.44
CA ASP A 52 -12.44 6.86 -3.37
C ASP A 52 -11.71 8.18 -3.12
N ALA A 53 -10.68 8.17 -2.27
CA ALA A 53 -9.90 9.37 -1.96
C ALA A 53 -9.04 9.85 -3.13
N CYS A 54 -8.49 8.94 -3.94
CA CYS A 54 -7.56 9.28 -5.01
C CYS A 54 -8.24 9.50 -6.37
N GLU A 55 -9.52 9.17 -6.53
CA GLU A 55 -10.21 9.14 -7.83
C GLU A 55 -10.17 10.47 -8.61
N ALA A 56 -10.29 11.60 -7.91
CA ALA A 56 -10.29 12.92 -8.56
C ALA A 56 -8.95 13.23 -9.24
N ASP A 57 -7.83 12.82 -8.63
CA ASP A 57 -6.47 13.09 -9.11
C ASP A 57 -5.92 11.93 -9.96
N TYR A 58 -6.33 10.69 -9.66
CA TYR A 58 -5.81 9.45 -10.24
C TYR A 58 -6.95 8.50 -10.65
N PRO A 59 -7.83 8.88 -11.60
CA PRO A 59 -9.03 8.11 -11.94
C PRO A 59 -8.73 6.70 -12.47
N LEU A 60 -7.63 6.52 -13.22
CA LEU A 60 -7.23 5.20 -13.73
C LEU A 60 -6.76 4.28 -12.60
N LEU A 61 -6.04 4.80 -11.61
CA LEU A 61 -5.60 4.04 -10.45
C LEU A 61 -6.80 3.59 -9.61
N ALA A 62 -7.74 4.52 -9.32
CA ALA A 62 -8.95 4.19 -8.58
C ALA A 62 -9.77 3.11 -9.29
N ARG A 63 -9.94 3.22 -10.62
CA ARG A 63 -10.59 2.19 -11.44
C ARG A 63 -9.89 0.84 -11.31
N ASP A 64 -8.57 0.81 -11.47
CA ASP A 64 -7.81 -0.44 -11.46
C ASP A 64 -7.82 -1.10 -10.07
N ILE A 65 -7.79 -0.32 -8.99
CA ILE A 65 -7.95 -0.85 -7.63
C ILE A 65 -9.31 -1.53 -7.47
N ARG A 66 -10.39 -0.88 -7.92
CA ARG A 66 -11.75 -1.44 -7.83
C ARG A 66 -11.87 -2.74 -8.63
N ALA A 67 -11.46 -2.71 -9.89
CA ALA A 67 -11.59 -3.85 -10.80
C ALA A 67 -10.75 -5.08 -10.41
N ASN A 68 -9.55 -4.87 -9.84
CA ASN A 68 -8.63 -5.98 -9.55
C ASN A 68 -8.72 -6.51 -8.12
N TYR A 69 -9.24 -5.71 -7.17
CA TYR A 69 -9.17 -6.05 -5.74
C TYR A 69 -10.50 -5.96 -4.99
N LEU A 70 -11.52 -5.31 -5.55
CA LEU A 70 -12.79 -5.07 -4.84
C LEU A 70 -14.01 -5.74 -5.48
N ASP A 71 -13.94 -6.12 -6.75
CA ASP A 71 -14.96 -6.93 -7.42
C ASP A 71 -14.96 -8.42 -6.99
#